data_AF-A0A973UUT4-F1
#
_entry.id   AF-A0A973UUT4-F1
#
_cell.length_a   1.000
_cell.length_b   1.000
_cell.length_c   1.000
_cell.angle_alpha   90.00
_cell.angle_beta   90.00
_cell.angle_gamma   90.00
#
_symmetry.space_group_name_H-M   'P 1'
#
loop_
_entity.id
_entity.type
_entity.pdbx_description
1 polymer ?
#
loop_
_entity_poly.entity_id
_entity_poly.type
_entity_poly.pdbx_seq_one_letter_code
_entity_poly.pdbx_strand_id
1 'polypeptide(L)' 'MGAVTAPQAGISTREAEVLTLLGEHLSNAEIGAKLFISVRTVETHVSSLLRKLGAPDRRALAQLAAEWSRA' A
#
# COMPACT_ATOMS: atom_id res chain seq x y z
N MET A 1 -20.23 3.62 -15.31
CA MET A 1 -19.37 4.53 -14.53
C MET A 1 -18.06 3.80 -14.25
N GLY A 2 -16.95 4.47 -14.46
CA GLY A 2 -15.66 3.90 -14.86
C GLY A 2 -15.12 2.84 -13.91
N ALA A 3 -14.94 1.62 -14.44
CA ALA A 3 -13.95 0.71 -13.90
C ALA A 3 -12.59 1.36 -14.14
N VAL A 4 -11.96 1.86 -13.07
CA VAL A 4 -10.57 2.31 -13.13
C VAL A 4 -9.69 1.07 -13.35
N THR A 5 -9.48 0.76 -14.62
CA THR A 5 -8.37 -0.08 -15.05
C THR A 5 -7.12 0.77 -14.89
N ALA A 6 -6.45 0.69 -13.74
CA ALA A 6 -5.09 1.16 -13.61
C ALA A 6 -4.18 -0.04 -13.40
N PRO A 7 -3.79 -0.75 -14.47
CA PRO A 7 -2.55 -1.49 -14.40
C PRO A 7 -1.44 -0.41 -14.25
N GLN A 8 -0.58 -0.55 -13.23
CA GLN A 8 0.77 0.04 -13.22
C GLN A 8 0.92 1.54 -12.88
N ALA A 9 0.40 2.01 -11.75
CA ALA A 9 1.20 3.00 -11.01
C ALA A 9 2.57 2.33 -10.76
N GLY A 10 3.71 3.00 -10.99
CA GLY A 10 5.07 2.44 -10.90
C GLY A 10 5.49 2.00 -9.48
N ILE A 11 4.69 1.13 -8.89
CA ILE A 11 4.77 0.56 -7.56
C ILE A 11 5.63 -0.68 -7.71
N SER A 12 6.73 -0.74 -6.97
CA SER A 12 7.59 -1.91 -6.95
C SER A 12 6.89 -3.08 -6.26
N THR A 13 7.31 -4.31 -6.51
CA THR A 13 6.76 -5.52 -5.86
C THR A 13 6.66 -5.36 -4.34
N ARG A 14 7.68 -4.77 -3.70
CA ARG A 14 7.68 -4.49 -2.26
C ARG A 14 6.63 -3.48 -1.83
N GLU A 15 6.42 -2.44 -2.61
CA GLU A 15 5.38 -1.46 -2.32
C GLU A 15 3.98 -2.08 -2.51
N ALA A 16 3.80 -2.97 -3.49
CA ALA A 16 2.54 -3.71 -3.69
C ALA A 16 2.25 -4.68 -2.53
N GLU A 17 3.27 -5.37 -2.01
CA GLU A 17 3.15 -6.20 -0.80
C GLU A 17 2.72 -5.35 0.41
N VAL A 18 3.40 -4.22 0.66
CA VAL A 18 3.04 -3.29 1.75
C VAL A 18 1.61 -2.78 1.58
N LEU A 19 1.22 -2.42 0.36
CA LEU A 19 -0.12 -1.95 0.04
C LEU A 19 -1.16 -3.02 0.35
N THR A 20 -0.94 -4.26 -0.10
CA THR A 20 -1.85 -5.39 0.15
C THR A 20 -2.07 -5.60 1.65
N LEU A 21 -0.99 -5.62 2.45
CA LEU A 21 -1.07 -5.80 3.90
C LEU A 21 -1.73 -4.62 4.62
N LEU A 22 -1.59 -3.39 4.09
CA LEU A 22 -2.35 -2.23 4.57
C LEU A 22 -3.85 -2.39 4.34
N GLY A 23 -4.26 -2.99 3.21
CA GLY A 23 -5.64 -3.32 2.91
C GLY A 23 -6.24 -4.34 3.87
N GLU A 24 -5.42 -5.23 4.44
CA GLU A 24 -5.80 -6.15 5.53
C GLU A 24 -5.93 -5.45 6.90
N HIS A 25 -5.83 -4.12 6.97
CA HIS A 25 -5.82 -3.33 8.20
C HIS A 25 -4.64 -3.61 9.16
N LEU A 26 -3.56 -4.21 8.67
CA LEU A 26 -2.36 -4.48 9.47
C LEU A 26 -1.62 -3.19 9.83
N SER A 27 -0.99 -3.19 10.99
CA SER A 27 -0.14 -2.09 11.47
C SER A 27 1.24 -2.11 10.81
N ASN A 28 1.92 -0.96 10.71
CA ASN A 28 3.27 -0.88 10.13
C ASN A 28 4.25 -1.85 10.81
N ALA A 29 4.08 -2.11 12.10
CA ALA A 29 4.85 -3.11 12.84
C ALA A 29 4.58 -4.55 12.40
N GLU A 30 3.32 -4.90 12.19
CA GLU A 30 2.90 -6.23 11.72
C GLU A 30 3.32 -6.46 10.26
N ILE A 31 3.18 -5.43 9.42
CA ILE A 31 3.67 -5.41 8.04
C ILE A 31 5.18 -5.63 8.03
N GLY A 32 5.92 -4.93 8.89
CA GLY A 32 7.36 -5.09 9.03
C GLY A 32 7.75 -6.51 9.44
N ALA A 33 7.03 -7.09 10.40
CA ALA A 33 7.23 -8.47 10.81
C ALA A 33 6.94 -9.47 9.68
N LYS A 34 5.84 -9.30 8.93
CA LYS A 34 5.50 -10.17 7.78
C LYS A 34 6.51 -10.07 6.64
N LEU A 35 6.98 -8.87 6.34
CA LEU A 35 7.91 -8.61 5.23
C LEU A 35 9.39 -8.72 5.63
N PHE A 36 9.67 -9.05 6.89
CA PHE A 36 11.01 -9.11 7.47
C PHE A 36 11.80 -7.80 7.30
N ILE A 37 11.12 -6.67 7.47
CA ILE A 37 11.70 -5.31 7.40
C ILE A 37 11.34 -4.49 8.63
N SER A 38 12.16 -3.48 8.93
CA SER A 38 11.89 -2.56 10.04
C SER A 38 10.65 -1.70 9.80
N VAL A 39 9.94 -1.34 10.88
CA VAL A 39 8.77 -0.43 10.83
C VAL A 39 9.07 0.87 10.09
N ARG A 40 10.26 1.45 10.32
CA ARG A 40 10.74 2.64 9.61
C ARG A 40 10.82 2.47 8.09
N THR A 41 11.20 1.27 7.64
CA THR A 41 11.24 0.92 6.22
C THR A 41 9.82 0.84 5.66
N VAL A 42 8.90 0.24 6.41
CA VAL A 42 7.47 0.25 6.06
C VAL A 42 6.94 1.68 5.94
N GLU A 43 7.18 2.55 6.91
CA GLU A 43 6.77 3.96 6.85
C GLU A 43 7.31 4.68 5.62
N THR A 44 8.55 4.37 5.23
CA THR A 44 9.15 4.92 4.00
C THR A 44 8.42 4.43 2.75
N HIS A 45 8.08 3.14 2.67
CA HIS A 45 7.26 2.59 1.59
C HIS A 45 5.86 3.19 1.57
N VAL A 46 5.21 3.37 2.73
CA VAL A 46 3.90 4.00 2.86
C VAL A 46 3.94 5.45 2.37
N SER A 47 4.95 6.23 2.76
CA SER A 47 5.11 7.61 2.29
C SER A 47 5.33 7.68 0.77
N SER A 48 6.14 6.77 0.22
CA SER A 48 6.34 6.63 -1.23
C SER A 48 5.03 6.28 -1.94
N LEU A 49 4.27 5.32 -1.40
CA LEU A 49 2.95 4.92 -1.90
C LEU A 49 1.94 6.07 -1.85
N LEU A 50 1.86 6.83 -0.75
CA LEU A 50 0.99 8.01 -0.62
C LEU A 50 1.30 9.03 -1.71
N ARG A 51 2.59 9.33 -1.95
CA ARG A 51 3.00 10.24 -3.05
C ARG A 51 2.69 9.68 -4.44
N LYS A 52 2.92 8.38 -4.67
CA LYS A 52 2.70 7.74 -5.99
C LYS A 52 1.23 7.60 -6.34
N LEU A 53 0.40 7.23 -5.35
CA LEU A 53 -1.03 7.01 -5.51
C LEU A 53 -1.87 8.27 -5.27
N GLY A 54 -1.24 9.37 -4.81
CA GLY A 54 -1.92 10.61 -4.47
C GLY A 54 -2.87 10.48 -3.29
N ALA A 55 -2.64 9.49 -2.41
CA ALA A 55 -3.49 9.26 -1.25
C ALA A 55 -3.13 10.27 -0.13
N PRO A 56 -4.12 10.94 0.48
CA PRO A 56 -3.86 11.94 1.52
C PRO A 56 -3.46 11.32 2.86
N ASP A 57 -3.97 10.11 3.16
CA ASP A 57 -3.80 9.47 4.47
C ASP A 57 -3.67 7.96 4.36
N ARG A 58 -3.10 7.33 5.40
CA ARG A 58 -3.03 5.85 5.53
C ARG A 58 -4.39 5.19 5.33
N ARG A 59 -5.47 5.79 5.80
CA ARG A 59 -6.83 5.26 5.61
C ARG A 59 -7.23 5.24 4.14
N ALA A 60 -7.00 6.33 3.42
CA ALA A 60 -7.25 6.38 1.98
C ALA A 60 -6.38 5.36 1.24
N LEU A 61 -5.11 5.20 1.66
CA LEU A 61 -4.22 4.20 1.10
C LEU A 61 -4.70 2.76 1.35
N ALA A 62 -5.23 2.46 2.54
CA ALA A 62 -5.81 1.16 2.87
C ALA A 62 -7.11 0.88 2.07
N GLN A 63 -7.91 1.91 1.77
CA GLN A 63 -9.07 1.74 0.89
C GLN A 63 -8.64 1.45 -0.55
N LEU A 64 -7.69 2.21 -1.08
CA LEU A 64 -7.10 1.95 -2.40
C LEU A 64 -6.47 0.55 -2.45
N ALA A 65 -5.81 0.11 -1.38
CA ALA A 65 -5.25 -1.24 -1.30
C ALA A 65 -6.31 -2.34 -1.45
N ALA A 66 -7.47 -2.18 -0.82
CA ALA A 66 -8.57 -3.13 -0.93
C ALA A 66 -9.13 -3.19 -2.37
N GLU A 67 -9.12 -2.07 -3.09
CA GLU A 67 -9.47 -2.01 -4.51
C GLU A 67 -8.40 -2.68 -5.38
N TRP A 68 -7.11 -2.50 -5.07
CA TRP A 68 -5.98 -3.12 -5.76
C TRP A 68 -5.93 -4.64 -5.60
N SER A 69 -6.27 -5.17 -4.42
CA SER A 69 -6.31 -6.63 -4.19
C SER A 69 -7.47 -7.32 -4.91
N ARG A 70 -8.47 -6.56 -5.38
CA ARG A 70 -9.67 -7.09 -6.03
C ARG A 70 -9.58 -7.07 -7.57
N ALA A 71 -8.49 -6.54 -8.12
CA ALA A 71 -8.24 -6.38 -9.55
C ALA A 71 -7.43 -7.54 -10.14
#